data_AF-A0A3S4VFP0-F1
#
_entry.id   AF-A0A3S4VFP0-F1
#
_cell.length_a   1.000
_cell.length_b   1.000
_cell.length_c   1.000
_cell.angle_alpha   90.00
_cell.angle_beta   90.00
_cell.angle_gamma   90.00
#
_symmetry.space_group_name_H-M   'P 1'
#
loop_
_entity.id
_entity.type
_entity.pdbx_description
1 polymer ?
#
loop_
_entity_poly.entity_id
_entity_poly.type
_entity_poly.pdbx_seq_one_letter_code
_entity_poly.pdbx_strand_id
1 'polypeptide(L)'
;MGCNVIFLEKQGCCGQPAINSGYTKQALAGMKNLVETFEVNDHPIVAPAGSCVSAIKYYPEYFNRFGETEWAKRAENVSKRFYDLTDFIVNVLGKTNVGATLTGKAVYHPSCSLSRKLGIVDEPLALLRNVKGLELLPIHNQQTCCGFGGTFSVKMAEISGEMVTEKVKILPRLNRII
;
A
#
# COMPACT_ATOMS: atom_id res chain seq x y z
N MET A 1 -3.32 -8.61 -18.57
CA MET A 1 -2.91 -7.19 -18.66
C MET A 1 -1.74 -6.94 -19.63
N GLY A 2 -1.00 -7.97 -20.08
CA GLY A 2 0.07 -7.83 -21.08
C GLY A 2 1.45 -7.50 -20.50
N CYS A 3 1.60 -7.54 -19.17
CA CYS A 3 2.86 -7.28 -18.49
C CYS A 3 3.62 -8.58 -18.23
N ASN A 4 4.92 -8.58 -18.49
CA ASN A 4 5.82 -9.62 -17.99
C ASN A 4 6.19 -9.27 -16.55
N VAL A 5 6.05 -10.25 -15.66
CA VAL A 5 6.31 -10.06 -14.22
C VAL A 5 7.66 -10.66 -13.88
N ILE A 6 8.50 -9.86 -13.23
CA ILE A 6 9.80 -10.29 -12.71
C ILE A 6 9.71 -10.20 -11.19
N PHE A 7 10.00 -11.32 -10.51
CA PHE A 7 10.11 -11.35 -9.07
C PHE A 7 11.58 -11.36 -8.67
N LEU A 8 12.03 -10.35 -7.93
CA LEU A 8 13.41 -10.23 -7.48
C LEU A 8 13.56 -10.89 -6.11
N GLU A 9 14.27 -12.01 -6.03
CA GLU A 9 14.32 -12.85 -4.82
C GLU A 9 14.99 -12.18 -3.61
N LYS A 10 15.82 -11.15 -3.86
CA LYS A 10 16.52 -10.41 -2.79
C LYS A 10 15.64 -9.41 -2.04
N GLN A 11 14.37 -9.24 -2.43
CA GLN A 11 13.49 -8.27 -1.78
C GLN A 11 13.13 -8.69 -0.36
N GLY A 12 13.24 -7.76 0.59
CA GLY A 12 12.86 -7.95 2.00
C GLY A 12 11.67 -7.07 2.44
N CYS A 13 11.48 -6.95 3.75
CA CYS A 13 10.48 -6.04 4.32
C CYS A 13 10.86 -4.57 4.06
N CYS A 14 9.89 -3.73 3.69
CA CYS A 14 10.06 -2.29 3.48
C CYS A 14 10.47 -1.49 4.74
N GLY A 15 10.53 -2.13 5.91
CA GLY A 15 10.96 -1.50 7.16
C GLY A 15 9.90 -0.60 7.81
N GLN A 16 8.71 -0.44 7.22
CA GLN A 16 7.66 0.44 7.74
C GLN A 16 7.34 0.23 9.24
N PRO A 17 7.25 -1.01 9.78
CA PRO A 17 7.01 -1.21 11.21
C PRO A 17 8.13 -0.64 12.11
N ALA A 18 9.40 -0.82 11.70
CA ALA A 18 10.56 -0.31 12.43
C ALA A 18 10.60 1.22 12.37
N ILE A 19 10.34 1.80 11.19
CA ILE A 19 10.26 3.25 10.98
C ILE A 19 9.18 3.87 11.89
N ASN A 20 7.97 3.30 11.89
CA ASN A 20 6.86 3.80 12.72
C ASN A 20 7.11 3.65 14.22
N SER A 21 8.01 2.76 14.63
CA SER A 21 8.40 2.55 16.03
C SER A 21 9.59 3.40 16.47
N GLY A 22 10.11 4.30 15.59
CA GLY A 22 11.27 5.13 15.89
C GLY A 22 12.62 4.45 15.65
N TYR A 23 12.65 3.22 15.14
CA TYR A 23 13.87 2.47 14.84
C TYR A 23 14.36 2.72 13.40
N THR A 24 14.25 3.96 12.92
CA THR A 24 14.58 4.31 11.53
C THR A 24 16.05 4.07 11.21
N LYS A 25 16.97 4.37 12.14
CA LYS A 25 18.42 4.12 11.96
C LYS A 25 18.72 2.62 11.78
N GLN A 26 18.05 1.77 12.55
CA GLN A 26 18.17 0.31 12.47
C GLN A 26 17.58 -0.23 11.15
N ALA A 27 16.56 0.43 10.62
CA ALA A 27 15.94 0.04 9.35
C ALA A 27 16.83 0.34 8.12
N LEU A 28 17.83 1.22 8.22
CA LEU A 28 18.66 1.64 7.08
C LEU A 28 19.29 0.47 6.32
N ALA A 29 19.79 -0.56 7.01
CA ALA A 29 20.39 -1.72 6.34
C ALA A 29 19.38 -2.46 5.45
N GLY A 30 18.15 -2.64 5.93
CA GLY A 30 17.06 -3.22 5.14
C GLY A 30 16.62 -2.33 3.98
N MET A 31 16.58 -1.01 4.19
CA MET A 31 16.29 -0.05 3.12
C MET A 31 17.35 -0.13 2.01
N LYS A 32 18.64 -0.19 2.36
CA LYS A 32 19.76 -0.31 1.42
C LYS A 32 19.63 -1.58 0.57
N ASN A 33 19.35 -2.72 1.21
CA ASN A 33 19.14 -4.00 0.52
C ASN A 33 17.96 -3.95 -0.46
N LEU A 34 16.86 -3.28 -0.09
CA LEU A 34 15.73 -3.11 -1.01
C LEU A 34 16.05 -2.19 -2.19
N VAL A 35 16.77 -1.08 -1.95
CA VAL A 35 17.24 -0.19 -3.02
C VAL A 35 18.11 -0.97 -4.00
N GLU A 36 19.12 -1.70 -3.50
CA GLU A 36 19.99 -2.57 -4.31
C GLU A 36 19.22 -3.62 -5.09
N THR A 37 18.20 -4.22 -4.48
CA THR A 37 17.38 -5.23 -5.13
C THR A 37 16.67 -4.64 -6.33
N PHE A 38 16.02 -3.48 -6.15
CA PHE A 38 15.18 -2.92 -7.19
C PHE A 38 15.96 -2.14 -8.27
N GLU A 39 17.11 -1.56 -7.96
CA GLU A 39 17.90 -0.74 -8.89
C GLU A 39 18.61 -1.54 -10.01
N VAL A 40 18.50 -2.86 -10.04
CA VAL A 40 19.11 -3.72 -11.07
C VAL A 40 18.54 -3.51 -12.48
N ASN A 41 17.44 -2.77 -12.62
CA ASN A 41 16.83 -2.35 -13.88
C ASN A 41 15.96 -1.10 -13.66
N ASP A 42 15.41 -0.54 -14.75
CA ASP A 42 14.57 0.67 -14.72
C ASP A 42 13.06 0.40 -14.87
N HIS A 43 12.62 -0.86 -14.73
CA HIS A 43 11.20 -1.21 -14.91
C HIS A 43 10.32 -0.66 -13.78
N PRO A 44 9.02 -0.40 -14.03
CA PRO A 44 8.08 -0.06 -12.97
C PRO A 44 8.03 -1.14 -11.89
N ILE A 45 8.03 -0.71 -10.63
CA ILE A 45 7.91 -1.58 -9.47
C ILE A 45 6.51 -1.41 -8.91
N VAL A 46 5.80 -2.53 -8.71
CA VAL A 46 4.38 -2.50 -8.33
C VAL A 46 4.18 -3.33 -7.06
N ALA A 47 3.55 -2.75 -6.04
CA ALA A 47 3.20 -3.47 -4.82
C ALA A 47 1.73 -3.27 -4.44
N PRO A 48 1.05 -4.31 -3.95
CA PRO A 48 -0.37 -4.24 -3.55
C PRO A 48 -0.56 -3.74 -2.10
N ALA A 49 0.37 -2.94 -1.59
CA ALA A 49 0.36 -2.48 -0.20
C ALA A 49 0.81 -1.02 -0.10
N GLY A 50 -0.18 -0.12 0.05
CA GLY A 50 0.08 1.32 0.16
C GLY A 50 1.04 1.71 1.30
N SER A 51 1.15 0.91 2.37
CA SER A 51 2.15 1.13 3.41
C SER A 51 3.59 0.88 2.94
N CYS A 52 3.82 -0.16 2.13
CA CYS A 52 5.13 -0.45 1.55
C CYS A 52 5.53 0.60 0.51
N VAL A 53 4.60 0.95 -0.39
CA VAL A 53 4.81 1.99 -1.40
C VAL A 53 5.13 3.32 -0.73
N SER A 54 4.34 3.72 0.28
CA SER A 54 4.59 4.95 1.04
C SER A 54 5.95 4.92 1.74
N ALA A 55 6.31 3.82 2.42
CA ALA A 55 7.60 3.72 3.09
C ALA A 55 8.78 3.95 2.14
N ILE A 56 8.76 3.30 0.98
CA ILE A 56 9.82 3.42 -0.04
C ILE A 56 9.87 4.83 -0.61
N LYS A 57 8.71 5.49 -0.79
CA LYS A 57 8.67 6.90 -1.21
C LYS A 57 9.36 7.85 -0.23
N TYR A 58 9.40 7.52 1.05
CA TYR A 58 10.09 8.31 2.08
C TYR A 58 11.56 7.91 2.32
N TYR A 59 12.08 6.86 1.66
CA TYR A 59 13.47 6.45 1.83
C TYR A 59 14.50 7.58 1.60
N PRO A 60 14.37 8.42 0.56
CA PRO A 60 15.32 9.52 0.34
C PRO A 60 15.41 10.46 1.55
N GLU A 61 14.28 10.80 2.16
CA GLU A 61 14.24 11.63 3.37
C GLU A 61 14.90 10.95 4.56
N TYR A 62 14.65 9.65 4.77
CA TYR A 62 15.29 8.91 5.84
C TYR A 62 16.80 8.79 5.67
N PHE A 63 17.29 8.52 4.45
CA PHE A 63 18.72 8.49 4.18
C PHE A 63 19.37 9.87 4.41
N ASN A 64 18.77 10.95 3.90
CA ASN A 64 19.26 12.31 4.12
C ASN A 64 19.30 12.67 5.62
N ARG A 65 18.26 12.31 6.38
CA ARG A 65 18.20 12.53 7.83
C ARG A 65 19.37 11.91 8.59
N PHE A 66 19.94 10.81 8.09
CA PHE A 66 21.08 10.12 8.71
C PHE A 66 22.41 10.35 7.96
N GLY A 67 22.49 11.31 7.04
CA GLY A 67 23.72 11.67 6.33
C GLY A 67 24.14 10.71 5.21
N GLU A 68 23.23 9.86 4.74
CA GLU A 68 23.48 8.82 3.72
C GLU A 68 23.13 9.35 2.31
N THR A 69 23.75 10.45 1.88
CA THR A 69 23.37 11.22 0.69
C THR A 69 23.40 10.40 -0.61
N GLU A 70 24.41 9.55 -0.79
CA GLU A 70 24.50 8.65 -1.95
C GLU A 70 23.33 7.66 -2.01
N TRP A 71 22.93 7.13 -0.85
CA TRP A 71 21.77 6.25 -0.75
C TRP A 71 20.46 6.99 -0.95
N ALA A 72 20.37 8.25 -0.51
CA ALA A 72 19.19 9.07 -0.76
C ALA A 72 18.93 9.23 -2.27
N LYS A 73 19.98 9.50 -3.06
CA LYS A 73 19.89 9.61 -4.52
C LYS A 73 19.46 8.29 -5.19
N ARG A 74 20.04 7.17 -4.77
CA ARG A 74 19.66 5.83 -5.28
C ARG A 74 18.21 5.50 -4.93
N ALA A 75 17.81 5.76 -3.69
CA ALA A 75 16.45 5.56 -3.23
C ALA A 75 15.44 6.43 -3.98
N GLU A 76 15.83 7.65 -4.39
CA GLU A 76 14.98 8.55 -5.17
C GLU A 76 14.66 7.97 -6.56
N ASN A 77 15.65 7.35 -7.21
CA ASN A 77 15.44 6.68 -8.49
C ASN A 77 14.49 5.47 -8.36
N VAL A 78 14.63 4.69 -7.29
CA VAL A 78 13.73 3.56 -7.01
C VAL A 78 12.32 4.06 -6.67
N SER A 79 12.18 5.09 -5.83
CA SER A 79 10.88 5.55 -5.34
C SER A 79 10.02 6.21 -6.42
N LYS A 80 10.64 6.86 -7.41
CA LYS A 80 9.95 7.49 -8.56
C LYS A 80 9.18 6.49 -9.42
N ARG A 81 9.68 5.26 -9.53
CA ARG A 81 9.06 4.18 -10.30
C ARG A 81 8.38 3.11 -9.45
N PHE A 82 8.15 3.39 -8.16
CA PHE A 82 7.43 2.52 -7.25
C PHE A 82 5.96 2.95 -7.13
N TYR A 83 5.06 2.07 -7.55
CA TYR A 83 3.63 2.32 -7.68
C TYR A 83 2.81 1.38 -6.79
N ASP A 84 1.66 1.86 -6.32
CA ASP A 84 0.61 0.96 -5.86
C ASP A 84 -0.01 0.21 -7.04
N LEU A 85 -0.53 -0.99 -6.80
CA LEU A 85 -1.16 -1.80 -7.84
C LEU A 85 -2.32 -1.08 -8.54
N THR A 86 -3.19 -0.42 -7.79
CA THR A 86 -4.38 0.23 -8.35
C THR A 86 -4.00 1.47 -9.16
N ASP A 87 -3.09 2.28 -8.63
CA ASP A 87 -2.51 3.45 -9.30
C ASP A 87 -1.77 3.04 -10.60
N PHE A 88 -0.95 1.99 -10.55
CA PHE A 88 -0.29 1.47 -11.74
C PHE A 88 -1.28 1.05 -12.83
N ILE A 89 -2.33 0.31 -12.48
CA ILE A 89 -3.31 -0.16 -13.46
C ILE A 89 -4.07 1.03 -14.08
N VAL A 90 -4.51 1.99 -13.26
CA VAL A 90 -5.35 3.09 -13.71
C VAL A 90 -4.52 4.18 -14.40
N ASN A 91 -3.52 4.72 -13.71
CA ASN A 91 -2.80 5.91 -14.15
C ASN A 91 -1.59 5.59 -15.05
N VAL A 92 -0.97 4.40 -14.93
CA VAL A 92 0.17 4.02 -15.79
C VAL A 92 -0.28 3.18 -17.00
N LEU A 93 -1.12 2.16 -16.79
CA LEU A 93 -1.61 1.32 -17.90
C LEU A 93 -2.86 1.91 -18.59
N GLY A 94 -3.49 2.94 -18.02
CA GLY A 94 -4.70 3.54 -18.59
C GLY A 94 -5.92 2.62 -18.58
N LYS A 95 -5.97 1.65 -17.66
CA LYS A 95 -7.03 0.61 -17.62
C LYS A 95 -7.88 0.77 -16.38
N THR A 96 -9.20 0.79 -16.57
CA THR A 96 -10.18 0.73 -15.46
C THR A 96 -11.01 -0.54 -15.49
N ASN A 97 -11.04 -1.25 -16.62
CA ASN A 97 -11.66 -2.56 -16.76
C ASN A 97 -10.59 -3.63 -17.04
N VAL A 98 -10.44 -4.57 -16.11
CA VAL A 98 -9.49 -5.70 -16.19
C VAL A 98 -10.15 -7.03 -16.51
N GLY A 99 -11.46 -7.04 -16.82
CA GLY A 99 -12.23 -8.26 -17.11
C GLY A 99 -12.63 -9.06 -15.87
N ALA A 100 -12.62 -8.45 -14.68
CA ALA A 100 -12.98 -9.11 -13.44
C ALA A 100 -14.50 -9.29 -13.31
N THR A 101 -14.90 -10.41 -12.69
CA THR A 101 -16.30 -10.74 -12.42
C THR A 101 -16.47 -11.19 -10.97
N LEU A 102 -17.48 -10.65 -10.29
CA LEU A 102 -17.85 -11.06 -8.93
C LEU A 102 -19.34 -10.78 -8.73
N THR A 103 -20.19 -11.81 -8.81
CA THR A 103 -21.61 -11.64 -8.52
C THR A 103 -21.84 -11.52 -7.02
N GLY A 104 -22.21 -10.33 -6.55
CA GLY A 104 -22.53 -10.12 -5.14
C GLY A 104 -22.41 -8.67 -4.69
N LYS A 105 -22.65 -8.46 -3.39
CA LYS A 105 -22.49 -7.15 -2.74
C LYS A 105 -21.19 -7.14 -1.96
N ALA A 106 -20.47 -6.04 -2.03
CA ALA A 106 -19.28 -5.83 -1.21
C ALA A 106 -19.15 -4.37 -0.80
N VAL A 107 -18.30 -4.13 0.18
CA VAL A 107 -17.88 -2.81 0.60
C VAL A 107 -16.38 -2.68 0.45
N TYR A 108 -15.92 -1.48 0.10
CA TYR A 108 -14.50 -1.18 -0.05
C TYR A 108 -13.93 -0.57 1.23
N HIS A 109 -12.88 -1.20 1.78
CA HIS A 109 -12.09 -0.63 2.86
C HIS A 109 -10.84 0.09 2.30
N PRO A 110 -10.81 1.43 2.27
CA PRO A 110 -9.62 2.15 1.84
C PRO A 110 -8.51 2.03 2.89
N SER A 111 -7.34 1.59 2.44
CA SER A 111 -6.12 1.65 3.25
C SER A 111 -5.77 3.11 3.56
N CYS A 112 -5.57 3.44 4.83
CA CYS A 112 -5.17 4.78 5.24
C CYS A 112 -3.79 5.18 4.68
N SER A 113 -2.90 4.21 4.42
CA SER A 113 -1.61 4.50 3.78
C SER A 113 -1.78 4.79 2.29
N LEU A 114 -2.76 4.15 1.65
CA LEU A 114 -3.08 4.42 0.25
C LEU A 114 -3.72 5.81 0.09
N SER A 115 -4.79 6.08 0.83
CA SER A 115 -5.50 7.36 0.70
C SER A 115 -4.73 8.53 1.30
N ARG A 116 -4.32 8.45 2.58
CA ARG A 116 -3.78 9.63 3.29
C ARG A 116 -2.32 9.91 2.99
N LYS A 117 -1.51 8.89 2.66
CA LYS A 117 -0.07 9.08 2.39
C LYS A 117 0.27 9.11 0.91
N LEU A 118 -0.46 8.39 0.07
CA LEU A 118 -0.21 8.35 -1.37
C LEU A 118 -1.19 9.18 -2.20
N GLY A 119 -2.31 9.62 -1.60
CA GLY A 119 -3.35 10.38 -2.32
C GLY A 119 -4.18 9.53 -3.29
N ILE A 120 -4.02 8.20 -3.26
CA ILE A 120 -4.71 7.25 -4.13
C ILE A 120 -6.06 6.93 -3.51
N VAL A 121 -7.14 7.36 -4.17
CA VAL A 121 -8.51 7.35 -3.63
C VAL A 121 -9.48 6.79 -4.65
N ASP A 122 -9.44 7.32 -5.87
CA ASP A 122 -10.42 6.98 -6.92
C ASP A 122 -9.99 5.77 -7.75
N GLU A 123 -8.70 5.47 -7.83
CA GLU A 123 -8.14 4.39 -8.64
C GLU A 123 -8.66 3.01 -8.22
N PRO A 124 -8.68 2.63 -6.92
CA PRO A 124 -9.31 1.38 -6.49
C PRO A 124 -10.80 1.33 -6.82
N LEU A 125 -11.51 2.46 -6.65
CA LEU A 125 -12.95 2.54 -6.92
C LEU A 125 -13.27 2.43 -8.41
N ALA A 126 -12.45 3.02 -9.28
CA ALA A 126 -12.60 2.91 -10.73
C ALA A 126 -12.49 1.45 -11.19
N LEU A 127 -11.55 0.68 -10.62
CA LEU A 127 -11.40 -0.74 -10.88
C LEU A 127 -12.60 -1.54 -10.37
N LEU A 128 -13.00 -1.33 -9.11
CA LEU A 128 -14.10 -2.06 -8.50
C LEU A 128 -15.45 -1.80 -9.19
N ARG A 129 -15.71 -0.58 -9.66
CA ARG A 129 -16.94 -0.23 -10.41
C ARG A 129 -17.05 -0.95 -11.75
N ASN A 130 -15.93 -1.41 -12.32
CA ASN A 130 -15.91 -2.17 -13.58
C ASN A 130 -15.94 -3.69 -13.37
N VAL A 131 -16.02 -4.17 -12.12
CA VAL A 131 -16.18 -5.60 -11.86
C VAL A 131 -17.61 -6.03 -12.19
N LYS A 132 -17.75 -6.90 -13.19
CA LYS A 132 -19.07 -7.35 -13.66
C LYS A 132 -19.79 -8.14 -12.55
N GLY A 133 -21.02 -7.73 -12.23
CA GLY A 133 -21.88 -8.37 -11.23
C GLY A 133 -21.66 -7.89 -9.79
N LEU A 134 -20.71 -6.98 -9.56
CA LEU A 134 -20.41 -6.44 -8.23
C LEU A 134 -21.28 -5.22 -7.94
N GLU A 135 -22.01 -5.27 -6.83
CA GLU A 135 -22.67 -4.12 -6.21
C GLU A 135 -21.78 -3.58 -5.09
N LEU A 136 -21.18 -2.42 -5.28
CA LEU A 136 -20.43 -1.72 -4.23
C LEU A 136 -21.39 -0.94 -3.33
N LEU A 137 -21.43 -1.29 -2.05
CA LEU A 137 -22.20 -0.58 -1.04
C LEU A 137 -21.34 0.50 -0.37
N PRO A 138 -21.94 1.66 -0.04
CA PRO A 138 -21.24 2.70 0.71
C PRO A 138 -21.02 2.27 2.18
N ILE A 139 -19.98 2.81 2.81
CA ILE A 139 -19.76 2.71 4.26
C ILE A 139 -19.75 4.12 4.85
N HIS A 140 -20.54 4.35 5.90
CA HIS A 140 -20.41 5.56 6.70
C HIS A 140 -19.04 5.59 7.37
N ASN A 141 -18.36 6.75 7.40
CA ASN A 141 -17.05 6.89 8.06
C ASN A 141 -15.99 5.93 7.47
N GLN A 142 -16.04 5.75 6.15
CA GLN A 142 -15.14 4.86 5.41
C GLN A 142 -13.64 5.10 5.73
N GLN A 143 -13.28 6.36 6.03
CA GLN A 143 -11.94 6.80 6.39
C GLN A 143 -11.46 6.42 7.81
N THR A 144 -12.32 5.87 8.66
CA THR A 144 -11.94 5.42 10.01
C THR A 144 -10.84 4.35 9.94
N CYS A 145 -9.82 4.44 10.79
CA CYS A 145 -8.74 3.46 10.82
C CYS A 145 -9.25 2.06 11.24
N CYS A 146 -8.73 0.98 10.65
CA CYS A 146 -9.05 -0.39 11.08
C CYS A 146 -8.30 -0.85 12.34
N GLY A 147 -7.31 -0.10 12.82
CA GLY A 147 -6.48 -0.50 13.96
C GLY A 147 -5.25 -1.35 13.60
N PHE A 148 -5.13 -1.90 12.39
CA PHE A 148 -4.02 -2.80 12.02
C PHE A 148 -2.63 -2.13 11.90
N GLY A 149 -2.50 -0.83 12.12
CA GLY A 149 -1.31 -0.04 11.77
C GLY A 149 0.01 -0.48 12.41
N GLY A 150 0.79 -1.34 11.73
CA GLY A 150 2.16 -1.69 12.12
C GLY A 150 2.24 -2.30 13.52
N THR A 151 3.15 -1.81 14.36
CA THR A 151 3.33 -2.32 15.73
C THR A 151 2.21 -1.93 16.68
N PHE A 152 1.31 -1.02 16.31
CA PHE A 152 0.18 -0.62 17.16
C PHE A 152 -0.73 -1.81 17.45
N SER A 153 -1.04 -2.63 16.43
CA SER A 153 -1.89 -3.81 16.61
C SER A 153 -1.28 -4.87 17.54
N VAL A 154 0.05 -4.88 17.68
CA VAL A 154 0.76 -5.77 18.59
C VAL A 154 0.90 -5.17 19.99
N LYS A 155 1.27 -3.89 20.08
CA LYS A 155 1.50 -3.20 21.36
C LYS A 155 0.20 -2.84 22.09
N MET A 156 -0.87 -2.56 21.34
CA MET A 156 -2.17 -2.12 21.83
C MET A 156 -3.27 -3.05 21.28
N ALA A 157 -3.06 -4.36 21.43
CA ALA A 157 -3.92 -5.38 20.80
C ALA A 157 -5.41 -5.23 21.15
N GLU A 158 -5.72 -4.95 22.42
CA GLU A 158 -7.10 -4.73 22.87
C GLU A 158 -7.74 -3.52 22.18
N ILE A 159 -7.04 -2.38 22.13
CA ILE A 159 -7.53 -1.17 21.46
C ILE A 159 -7.69 -1.42 19.96
N SER A 160 -6.71 -2.08 19.32
CA SER A 160 -6.81 -2.45 17.90
C SER A 160 -8.00 -3.36 17.63
N GLY A 161 -8.29 -4.29 18.54
CA GLY A 161 -9.45 -5.19 18.48
C GLY A 161 -10.77 -4.43 18.55
N GLU A 162 -10.89 -3.48 19.48
CA GLU A 162 -12.08 -2.63 19.59
C GLU A 162 -12.25 -1.73 18.36
N MET A 163 -11.16 -1.17 17.81
CA MET A 163 -11.22 -0.35 16.60
C MET A 163 -11.79 -1.10 15.40
N VAL A 164 -11.33 -2.34 15.14
CA VAL A 164 -11.88 -3.15 14.04
C VAL A 164 -13.31 -3.59 14.36
N THR A 165 -13.63 -3.88 15.62
CA THR A 165 -14.97 -4.27 16.06
C THR A 165 -15.99 -3.16 15.78
N GLU A 166 -15.69 -1.92 16.17
CA GLU A 166 -16.52 -0.75 15.86
C GLU A 166 -16.65 -0.51 14.35
N LYS A 167 -15.56 -0.68 13.60
CA LYS A 167 -15.60 -0.52 12.13
C LYS A 167 -16.45 -1.59 11.44
N VAL A 168 -16.50 -2.81 11.96
CA VAL A 168 -17.33 -3.89 11.39
C VAL A 168 -18.81 -3.66 11.70
N LYS A 169 -19.16 -3.10 12.88
CA LYS A 169 -20.56 -2.84 13.28
C LYS A 169 -21.30 -1.90 12.33
N ILE A 170 -20.60 -0.97 11.67
CA ILE A 170 -21.19 0.00 10.75
C ILE A 170 -21.30 -0.51 9.31
N LEU A 171 -20.87 -1.75 9.03
CA LEU A 171 -20.98 -2.33 7.71
C LEU A 171 -22.43 -2.75 7.43
N PRO A 172 -22.92 -2.58 6.19
CA PRO A 172 -24.20 -3.16 5.80
C PRO A 172 -24.17 -4.68 5.94
N ARG A 173 -25.34 -5.32 6.01
CA ARG A 173 -25.42 -6.79 5.94
C ARG A 173 -24.91 -7.24 4.58
N LEU A 174 -23.82 -8.00 4.60
CA LEU A 174 -23.05 -8.37 3.42
C LEU A 174 -22.85 -9.87 3.36
N ASN A 175 -22.70 -10.38 2.13
CA ASN A 175 -22.19 -11.73 1.92
C ASN A 175 -20.64 -11.76 1.90
N ARG A 176 -19.96 -10.61 1.64
CA ARG A 176 -18.48 -10.45 1.63
C ARG A 176 -18.01 -9.00 1.89
N ILE A 177 -16.81 -8.85 2.45
CA ILE A 177 -16.02 -7.61 2.53
C ILE A 177 -14.81 -7.78 1.60
N ILE A 178 -14.46 -6.77 0.79
CA ILE A 178 -13.34 -6.83 -0.16
C ILE A 178 -12.33 -5.68 0.04
#